data_AF-A0A0F3IQ03-F1
#
_entry.id   AF-A0A0F3IQ03-F1
#
_cell.length_a   1.000
_cell.length_b   1.000
_cell.length_c   1.000
_cell.angle_alpha   90.00
_cell.angle_beta   90.00
_cell.angle_gamma   90.00
#
_symmetry.space_group_name_H-M   'P 1'
#
loop_
_entity.id
_entity.type
_entity.pdbx_description
1 polymer ?
#
loop_
_entity_poly.entity_id
_entity_poly.type
_entity_poly.pdbx_seq_one_letter_code
_entity_poly.pdbx_strand_id
1 'polypeptide(L)'
;MKLTIDRAALLKSLAHVQSVVERRNTIPILSNILIEAKDGDSVSLTATDMDLDIVEQVSCPVALPGAVTAPAHTLYDIVRKLPDGASVELTSEPEKERVTVRAGRSTFTLPSLPTADFPSLASDDLPFNFTLSSAELKALIDRTSFAISTEETRYYLNGIYLHATQQPSGPVMRGVATDGHRLARVELPLPKGAEGIPGVIMPRKVVLELRKLLDESDGAVTIGLSDTRIRLAFGAITLSSKLIDGTFPDYERVIPTGNDKVMELNRNSFAEAVDRVATISTEKSRAVKIALGTNGLTLTANSPEAGSALEELEVSYTSNPFEIGFNSRYLLDILKQVQGDVAQFIMADAASPTVVRDRADGSAIYVLMPMRV
;
A
#
# COMPACT_ATOMS: atom_id res chain seq x y z
N MET A 1 8.58 -17.00 -30.81
CA MET A 1 8.40 -17.44 -29.42
C MET A 1 7.59 -18.74 -29.35
N LYS A 2 8.11 -19.75 -28.66
CA LYS A 2 7.42 -20.97 -28.25
C LYS A 2 7.98 -21.42 -26.90
N LEU A 3 7.13 -21.51 -25.88
CA LEU A 3 7.51 -21.95 -24.53
C LEU A 3 6.45 -22.84 -23.92
N THR A 4 6.83 -23.60 -22.90
CA THR A 4 5.91 -24.42 -22.10
C THR A 4 6.14 -24.14 -20.62
N ILE A 5 5.09 -23.82 -19.88
CA ILE A 5 5.16 -23.40 -18.47
C ILE A 5 4.08 -24.10 -17.65
N ASP A 6 4.40 -24.44 -16.40
CA ASP A 6 3.43 -24.96 -15.45
C ASP A 6 2.31 -23.93 -15.18
N ARG A 7 1.05 -24.39 -15.12
CA ARG A 7 -0.11 -23.52 -14.88
C ARG A 7 0.02 -22.72 -13.59
N ALA A 8 0.46 -23.32 -12.49
CA ALA A 8 0.51 -22.63 -11.20
C ALA A 8 1.56 -21.51 -11.23
N ALA A 9 2.73 -21.77 -11.83
CA ALA A 9 3.78 -20.77 -12.02
C ALA A 9 3.31 -19.61 -12.92
N LEU A 10 2.67 -19.90 -14.06
CA LEU A 10 2.13 -18.89 -14.95
C LEU A 10 0.99 -18.09 -14.30
N LEU A 11 0.07 -18.76 -13.59
CA LEU A 11 -1.07 -18.12 -12.93
C LEU A 11 -0.60 -17.15 -11.85
N LYS A 12 0.38 -17.56 -11.04
CA LYS A 12 1.00 -16.75 -10.00
C LYS A 12 1.57 -15.47 -10.61
N SER A 13 2.44 -15.61 -11.61
CA SER A 13 3.09 -14.45 -12.20
C SER A 13 2.12 -13.54 -12.96
N LEU A 14 1.13 -14.11 -13.66
CA LEU A 14 0.06 -13.33 -14.26
C LEU A 14 -0.71 -12.52 -13.22
N ALA A 15 -1.01 -13.10 -12.04
CA ALA A 15 -1.71 -12.40 -10.96
C ALA A 15 -0.94 -11.15 -10.49
N HIS A 16 0.39 -11.22 -10.45
CA HIS A 16 1.26 -10.11 -10.06
C HIS A 16 1.29 -9.01 -11.11
N VAL A 17 1.49 -9.34 -12.39
CA VAL A 17 1.66 -8.31 -13.43
C VAL A 17 0.33 -7.71 -13.88
N GLN A 18 -0.75 -8.48 -13.94
CA GLN A 18 -2.04 -8.00 -14.46
C GLN A 18 -2.73 -6.96 -13.56
N SER A 19 -2.33 -6.86 -12.28
CA SER A 19 -2.91 -5.90 -11.34
C SER A 19 -2.57 -4.44 -11.67
N VAL A 20 -1.46 -4.19 -12.38
CA VAL A 20 -1.07 -2.85 -12.87
C VAL A 20 -1.98 -2.39 -14.00
N VAL A 21 -2.52 -3.33 -14.78
CA VAL A 21 -3.30 -3.07 -15.99
C VAL A 21 -4.69 -2.55 -15.62
N GLU A 22 -4.92 -1.27 -15.90
CA GLU A 22 -6.23 -0.64 -15.73
C GLU A 22 -7.31 -1.34 -16.56
N ARG A 23 -8.51 -1.50 -15.98
CA ARG A 23 -9.65 -2.13 -16.70
C ARG A 23 -10.18 -1.27 -17.84
N ARG A 24 -9.94 0.04 -17.79
CA ARG A 24 -10.37 1.02 -18.80
C ARG A 24 -9.13 1.75 -19.31
N ASN A 25 -8.61 1.29 -20.43
CA ASN A 25 -7.50 1.92 -21.13
C ASN A 25 -7.97 2.44 -22.49
N THR A 26 -7.61 3.67 -22.82
CA THR A 26 -7.81 4.25 -24.16
C THR A 26 -6.71 3.83 -25.13
N ILE A 27 -5.54 3.44 -24.61
CA ILE A 27 -4.40 2.96 -25.39
C ILE A 27 -4.38 1.42 -25.34
N PRO A 28 -4.66 0.70 -26.43
CA PRO A 28 -4.83 -0.76 -26.41
C PRO A 28 -3.61 -1.54 -25.92
N ILE A 29 -2.39 -1.12 -26.24
CA ILE A 29 -1.15 -1.81 -25.84
C ILE A 29 -0.98 -1.88 -24.32
N LEU A 30 -1.49 -0.90 -23.56
CA LEU A 30 -1.46 -0.89 -22.10
C LEU A 30 -2.44 -1.87 -21.46
N SER A 31 -3.35 -2.47 -22.25
CA SER A 31 -4.19 -3.59 -21.80
C SER A 31 -3.52 -4.94 -21.95
N ASN A 32 -2.35 -4.97 -22.59
CA ASN A 32 -1.57 -6.18 -22.79
C ASN A 32 -0.46 -6.29 -21.76
N ILE A 33 -0.02 -7.53 -21.54
CA ILE A 33 1.30 -7.82 -20.99
C ILE A 33 2.27 -8.12 -22.14
N LEU A 34 3.53 -7.76 -21.94
CA LEU A 34 4.65 -8.19 -22.77
C LEU A 34 5.19 -9.51 -22.20
N ILE A 35 5.34 -10.51 -23.06
CA ILE A 35 5.84 -11.84 -22.74
C ILE A 35 7.12 -12.05 -23.55
N GLU A 36 8.26 -12.17 -22.87
CA GLU A 36 9.57 -12.34 -23.50
C GLU A 36 10.20 -13.65 -23.06
N ALA A 37 10.29 -14.61 -23.97
CA ALA A 37 11.05 -15.84 -23.75
C ALA A 37 12.50 -15.62 -24.19
N LYS A 38 13.44 -15.67 -23.24
CA LYS A 38 14.86 -15.44 -23.47
C LYS A 38 15.62 -16.76 -23.57
N ASP A 39 16.83 -16.72 -24.11
CA ASP A 39 17.76 -17.85 -24.03
C ASP A 39 18.10 -18.14 -22.57
N GLY A 40 18.04 -19.41 -22.15
CA GLY A 40 18.28 -19.84 -20.76
C GLY A 40 17.05 -20.27 -19.96
N ASP A 41 16.02 -20.82 -20.62
CA ASP A 41 14.84 -21.42 -19.99
C ASP A 41 14.10 -20.52 -18.98
N SER A 42 13.85 -19.28 -19.40
CA SER A 42 13.04 -18.32 -18.65
C SER A 42 12.14 -17.47 -19.54
N VAL A 43 11.02 -17.06 -18.96
CA VAL A 43 10.09 -16.08 -19.53
C VAL A 43 9.97 -14.88 -18.60
N SER A 44 10.00 -13.68 -19.16
CA SER A 44 9.71 -12.43 -18.48
C SER A 44 8.30 -11.98 -18.82
N LEU A 45 7.49 -11.67 -17.80
CA LEU A 45 6.20 -11.04 -17.95
C LEU A 45 6.31 -9.59 -17.49
N THR A 46 5.89 -8.65 -18.33
CA THR A 46 5.93 -7.21 -18.05
C THR A 46 4.56 -6.59 -18.27
N ALA A 47 4.10 -5.81 -17.30
CA ALA A 47 2.90 -4.97 -17.42
C ALA A 47 3.22 -3.55 -16.97
N THR A 48 2.57 -2.56 -17.58
CA THR A 48 2.77 -1.15 -17.24
C THR A 48 1.54 -0.30 -17.53
N ASP A 49 1.37 0.78 -16.77
CA ASP A 49 0.45 1.88 -17.04
C ASP A 49 1.17 3.19 -17.42
N MET A 50 2.46 3.10 -17.76
CA MET A 50 3.42 4.20 -18.01
C MET A 50 3.96 4.95 -16.79
N ASP A 51 3.36 4.77 -15.61
CA ASP A 51 3.84 5.35 -14.35
C ASP A 51 4.43 4.30 -13.41
N LEU A 52 3.95 3.06 -13.54
CA LEU A 52 4.35 1.87 -12.81
C LEU A 52 4.59 0.72 -13.80
N ASP A 53 5.61 -0.07 -13.56
CA ASP A 53 5.80 -1.38 -14.18
C ASP A 53 6.08 -2.46 -13.15
N ILE A 54 5.62 -3.67 -13.47
CA ILE A 54 6.05 -4.89 -12.82
C ILE A 54 6.61 -5.80 -13.88
N VAL A 55 7.84 -6.26 -13.63
CA VAL A 55 8.52 -7.31 -14.38
C VAL A 55 8.70 -8.51 -13.47
N GLU A 56 8.27 -9.68 -13.91
CA GLU A 56 8.53 -10.94 -13.19
C GLU A 56 9.13 -11.99 -14.12
N GLN A 57 10.19 -12.64 -13.65
CA GLN A 57 10.84 -13.73 -14.37
C GLN A 57 10.41 -15.08 -13.82
N VAL A 58 10.07 -15.99 -14.71
CA VAL A 58 9.67 -17.36 -14.35
C VAL A 58 10.51 -18.35 -15.16
N SER A 59 11.07 -19.35 -14.49
CA SER A 59 11.78 -20.43 -15.18
C SER A 59 10.79 -21.34 -15.89
N CYS A 60 11.04 -21.59 -17.17
CA CYS A 60 10.24 -22.49 -17.99
C CYS A 60 11.01 -22.94 -19.23
N PRO A 61 10.80 -24.17 -19.74
CA PRO A 61 11.36 -24.60 -21.01
C PRO A 61 10.99 -23.68 -22.18
N VAL A 62 12.01 -23.14 -22.86
CA VAL A 62 11.84 -22.29 -24.05
C VAL A 62 12.31 -23.06 -25.29
N ALA A 63 11.36 -23.42 -26.17
CA ALA A 63 11.66 -24.13 -27.41
C ALA A 63 12.10 -23.18 -28.55
N LEU A 64 11.54 -21.98 -28.57
CA LEU A 64 11.92 -20.93 -29.51
C LEU A 64 11.87 -19.58 -28.80
N PRO A 65 12.99 -18.86 -28.67
CA PRO A 65 13.01 -17.52 -28.09
C PRO A 65 12.11 -16.52 -28.85
N GLY A 66 11.88 -15.37 -28.23
CA GLY A 66 11.19 -14.24 -28.82
C GLY A 66 10.16 -13.61 -27.90
N ALA A 67 9.45 -12.62 -28.42
CA ALA A 67 8.52 -11.83 -27.63
C ALA A 67 7.14 -11.74 -28.30
N VAL A 68 6.10 -11.54 -27.50
CA VAL A 68 4.73 -11.26 -27.96
C VAL A 68 4.00 -10.47 -26.88
N THR A 69 2.96 -9.71 -27.25
CA THR A 69 2.04 -9.12 -26.28
C THR A 69 0.72 -9.86 -26.26
N ALA A 70 0.04 -9.90 -25.11
CA ALA A 70 -1.25 -10.58 -24.96
C ALA A 70 -2.17 -9.82 -23.99
N PRO A 71 -3.50 -9.79 -24.21
CA PRO A 71 -4.43 -9.12 -23.30
C PRO A 71 -4.34 -9.69 -21.88
N ALA A 72 -3.95 -8.85 -20.92
CA ALA A 72 -3.55 -9.27 -19.58
C ALA A 72 -4.67 -10.01 -18.82
N HIS A 73 -5.82 -9.34 -18.67
CA HIS A 73 -7.00 -9.86 -17.96
C HIS A 73 -7.53 -11.14 -18.62
N THR A 74 -7.58 -11.18 -19.95
CA THR A 74 -8.06 -12.35 -20.70
C THR A 74 -7.12 -13.54 -20.53
N LEU A 75 -5.81 -13.35 -20.63
CA LEU A 75 -4.85 -14.44 -20.44
C LEU A 75 -4.89 -14.96 -19.01
N TYR A 76 -4.94 -14.07 -18.01
CA TYR A 76 -5.10 -14.44 -16.61
C TYR A 76 -6.37 -15.30 -16.39
N ASP A 77 -7.52 -14.86 -16.90
CA ASP A 77 -8.78 -15.59 -16.74
C ASP A 77 -8.78 -16.95 -17.45
N ILE A 78 -8.10 -17.07 -18.59
CA ILE A 78 -7.91 -18.35 -19.28
C ILE A 78 -7.10 -19.29 -18.38
N VAL A 79 -5.90 -18.87 -17.95
CA VAL A 79 -4.99 -19.71 -17.16
C VAL A 79 -5.64 -20.11 -15.83
N ARG A 80 -6.34 -19.18 -15.18
CA ARG A 80 -7.09 -19.45 -13.94
C ARG A 80 -8.13 -20.56 -14.08
N LYS A 81 -8.78 -20.66 -15.24
CA LYS A 81 -9.83 -21.65 -15.52
C LYS A 81 -9.29 -22.99 -16.04
N LEU A 82 -8.00 -23.10 -16.34
CA LEU A 82 -7.40 -24.38 -16.72
C LEU A 82 -7.38 -25.34 -15.51
N PRO A 83 -7.36 -26.67 -15.75
CA PRO A 83 -7.23 -27.67 -14.68
C PRO A 83 -5.92 -27.54 -13.92
N ASP A 84 -5.91 -27.89 -12.64
CA ASP A 84 -4.70 -27.94 -11.82
C ASP A 84 -3.68 -28.94 -12.38
N GLY A 85 -2.39 -28.60 -12.30
CA GLY A 85 -1.28 -29.39 -12.85
C GLY A 85 -1.19 -29.37 -14.38
N ALA A 86 -1.97 -28.54 -15.07
CA ALA A 86 -1.87 -28.40 -16.51
C ALA A 86 -0.54 -27.76 -16.95
N SER A 87 0.02 -28.27 -18.04
CA SER A 87 1.13 -27.64 -18.76
C SER A 87 0.58 -26.71 -19.84
N VAL A 88 1.02 -25.45 -19.83
CA VAL A 88 0.55 -24.40 -20.75
C VAL A 88 1.61 -24.12 -21.81
N GLU A 89 1.30 -24.37 -23.07
CA GLU A 89 2.12 -23.98 -24.22
C GLU A 89 1.67 -22.61 -24.73
N LEU A 90 2.61 -21.67 -24.86
CA LEU A 90 2.41 -20.38 -25.52
C LEU A 90 3.21 -20.37 -26.83
N THR A 91 2.53 -20.11 -27.94
CA THR A 91 3.14 -19.98 -29.27
C THR A 91 2.77 -18.65 -29.90
N SER A 92 3.76 -17.83 -30.24
CA SER A 92 3.55 -16.57 -30.97
C SER A 92 3.44 -16.84 -32.47
N GLU A 93 2.49 -16.20 -33.14
CA GLU A 93 2.37 -16.15 -34.60
C GLU A 93 2.43 -14.66 -35.04
N PRO A 94 3.63 -14.01 -35.04
CA PRO A 94 3.76 -12.57 -35.25
C PRO A 94 3.18 -12.09 -36.58
N GLU A 95 3.35 -12.86 -37.65
CA GLU A 95 2.81 -12.55 -38.99
C GLU A 95 1.28 -12.49 -39.02
N LYS A 96 0.60 -13.10 -38.05
CA LYS A 96 -0.86 -13.11 -37.92
C LYS A 96 -1.34 -12.25 -36.76
N GLU A 97 -0.44 -11.55 -36.07
CA GLU A 97 -0.72 -10.76 -34.87
C GLU A 97 -1.50 -11.55 -33.81
N ARG A 98 -1.08 -12.79 -33.54
CA ARG A 98 -1.76 -13.68 -32.59
C ARG A 98 -0.80 -14.43 -31.68
N VAL A 99 -1.29 -14.76 -30.49
CA VAL A 99 -0.68 -15.75 -29.59
C VAL A 99 -1.66 -16.90 -29.34
N THR A 100 -1.18 -18.12 -29.50
CA THR A 100 -1.94 -19.35 -29.24
C THR A 100 -1.58 -19.88 -27.86
N VAL A 101 -2.59 -20.09 -27.01
CA VAL A 101 -2.48 -20.70 -25.68
C VAL A 101 -3.07 -22.11 -25.75
N ARG A 102 -2.27 -23.13 -25.42
CA ARG A 102 -2.69 -24.54 -25.44
C ARG A 102 -2.46 -25.21 -24.11
N ALA A 103 -3.45 -25.95 -23.63
CA ALA A 103 -3.34 -26.80 -22.45
C ALA A 103 -4.27 -28.00 -22.60
N GLY A 104 -3.70 -29.20 -22.69
CA GLY A 104 -4.46 -30.42 -22.98
C GLY A 104 -5.28 -30.30 -24.27
N ARG A 105 -6.61 -30.35 -24.16
CA ARG A 105 -7.55 -30.26 -25.29
C ARG A 105 -8.07 -28.85 -25.55
N SER A 106 -7.67 -27.88 -24.74
CA SER A 106 -8.08 -26.48 -24.88
C SER A 106 -7.07 -25.71 -25.73
N THR A 107 -7.57 -24.98 -26.72
CA THR A 107 -6.79 -24.06 -27.55
C THR A 107 -7.50 -22.71 -27.60
N PHE A 108 -6.79 -21.65 -27.23
CA PHE A 108 -7.24 -20.27 -27.34
C PHE A 108 -6.31 -19.53 -28.28
N THR A 109 -6.83 -18.57 -29.03
CA THR A 109 -6.01 -17.71 -29.88
C THR A 109 -6.39 -16.27 -29.62
N LEU A 110 -5.47 -15.53 -29.02
CA LEU A 110 -5.65 -14.15 -28.60
C LEU A 110 -5.01 -13.20 -29.63
N PRO A 111 -5.59 -12.02 -29.85
CA PRO A 111 -4.91 -10.97 -30.61
C PRO A 111 -3.66 -10.54 -29.85
N SER A 112 -2.57 -10.27 -30.57
CA SER A 112 -1.36 -9.65 -30.05
C SER A 112 -1.15 -8.31 -30.73
N LEU A 113 -0.47 -7.39 -30.05
CA LEU A 113 0.01 -6.15 -30.65
C LEU A 113 1.54 -6.20 -30.81
N PRO A 114 2.12 -5.41 -31.74
CA PRO A 114 3.56 -5.36 -31.94
C PRO A 114 4.32 -5.05 -30.64
N THR A 115 5.37 -5.82 -30.35
CA THR A 115 6.18 -5.63 -29.14
C THR A 115 6.95 -4.32 -29.16
N ALA A 116 7.23 -3.77 -30.35
CA ALA A 116 7.87 -2.47 -30.52
C ALA A 116 7.00 -1.29 -30.03
N ASP A 117 5.68 -1.48 -29.95
CA ASP A 117 4.74 -0.48 -29.44
C ASP A 117 4.61 -0.54 -27.90
N PHE A 118 5.15 -1.59 -27.27
CA PHE A 118 5.11 -1.73 -25.83
C PHE A 118 6.07 -0.72 -25.18
N PRO A 119 5.64 0.06 -24.18
CA PRO A 119 6.49 1.08 -23.59
C PRO A 119 7.76 0.50 -22.98
N SER A 120 8.93 1.01 -23.39
CA SER A 120 10.19 0.73 -22.69
C SER A 120 10.38 1.74 -21.57
N LEU A 121 10.54 1.27 -20.34
CA LEU A 121 10.94 2.14 -19.24
C LEU A 121 12.46 2.23 -19.24
N ALA A 122 12.97 3.45 -19.40
CA ALA A 122 14.40 3.72 -19.44
C ALA A 122 15.08 3.23 -18.15
N SER A 123 16.29 2.70 -18.31
CA SER A 123 17.20 2.45 -17.19
C SER A 123 17.68 3.78 -16.65
N ASP A 124 16.97 4.31 -15.65
CA ASP A 124 17.40 5.54 -15.01
C ASP A 124 18.57 5.29 -14.07
N ASP A 125 19.37 6.34 -13.88
CA ASP A 125 20.37 6.38 -12.83
C ASP A 125 19.65 6.45 -11.47
N LEU A 126 19.88 5.44 -10.64
CA LEU A 126 19.32 5.31 -9.30
C LEU A 126 20.49 5.45 -8.31
N PRO A 127 20.84 6.70 -7.92
CA PRO A 127 22.06 6.97 -7.17
C PRO A 127 22.05 6.37 -5.75
N PHE A 128 20.86 6.17 -5.17
CA PHE A 128 20.72 5.55 -3.86
C PHE A 128 20.32 4.09 -4.02
N ASN A 129 21.06 3.18 -3.39
CA ASN A 129 20.78 1.76 -3.38
C ASN A 129 20.94 1.23 -1.96
N PHE A 130 19.87 0.67 -1.41
CA PHE A 130 19.84 0.12 -0.07
C PHE A 130 18.90 -1.08 0.00
N THR A 131 18.88 -1.73 1.16
CA THR A 131 18.09 -2.95 1.36
C THR A 131 17.28 -2.86 2.64
N LEU A 132 16.04 -3.33 2.57
CA LEU A 132 15.16 -3.56 3.72
C LEU A 132 14.68 -5.01 3.68
N SER A 133 14.30 -5.57 4.82
CA SER A 133 13.54 -6.83 4.80
C SER A 133 12.12 -6.58 4.29
N SER A 134 11.51 -7.60 3.68
CA SER A 134 10.10 -7.55 3.30
C SER A 134 9.19 -7.25 4.50
N ALA A 135 9.54 -7.75 5.68
CA ALA A 135 8.81 -7.51 6.92
C ALA A 135 8.83 -6.03 7.34
N GLU A 136 10.00 -5.37 7.32
CA GLU A 136 10.13 -3.94 7.63
C GLU A 136 9.33 -3.08 6.66
N LEU A 137 9.44 -3.35 5.35
CA LEU A 137 8.74 -2.58 4.33
C LEU A 137 7.22 -2.79 4.41
N LYS A 138 6.78 -4.03 4.64
CA LYS A 138 5.37 -4.37 4.87
C LYS A 138 4.82 -3.66 6.11
N ALA A 139 5.56 -3.67 7.22
CA ALA A 139 5.16 -2.99 8.44
C ALA A 139 5.05 -1.46 8.23
N LEU A 140 5.99 -0.84 7.50
CA LEU A 140 5.91 0.57 7.15
C LEU A 140 4.66 0.89 6.34
N ILE A 141 4.36 0.08 5.30
CA ILE A 141 3.20 0.28 4.43
C ILE A 141 1.89 0.07 5.19
N ASP A 142 1.75 -1.02 5.94
CA ASP A 142 0.52 -1.33 6.68
C ASP A 142 0.18 -0.24 7.70
N ARG A 143 1.21 0.25 8.40
CA ARG A 143 1.07 1.28 9.43
C ARG A 143 0.93 2.70 8.89
N THR A 144 1.01 2.94 7.57
CA THR A 144 0.88 4.30 7.00
C THR A 144 -0.20 4.41 5.92
N SER A 145 -0.39 3.38 5.09
CA SER A 145 -1.18 3.44 3.86
C SER A 145 -2.65 3.84 4.05
N PHE A 146 -3.24 3.53 5.21
CA PHE A 146 -4.61 3.91 5.52
C PHE A 146 -4.83 5.43 5.61
N ALA A 147 -3.77 6.20 5.86
CA ALA A 147 -3.80 7.66 5.95
C ALA A 147 -3.49 8.36 4.62
N ILE A 148 -3.27 7.62 3.52
CA ILE A 148 -3.06 8.22 2.20
C ILE A 148 -4.36 8.84 1.68
N SER A 149 -4.28 10.06 1.14
CA SER A 149 -5.42 10.73 0.51
C SER A 149 -5.91 9.97 -0.73
N THR A 150 -7.22 10.03 -0.97
CA THR A 150 -7.86 9.61 -2.22
C THR A 150 -8.39 10.78 -3.04
N GLU A 151 -8.13 12.02 -2.60
CA GLU A 151 -8.57 13.23 -3.31
C GLU A 151 -7.58 13.62 -4.41
N GLU A 152 -8.09 13.85 -5.63
CA GLU A 152 -7.25 14.17 -6.78
C GLU A 152 -6.68 15.61 -6.73
N THR A 153 -7.37 16.55 -6.07
CA THR A 153 -6.95 17.96 -6.00
C THR A 153 -5.69 18.18 -5.16
N ARG A 154 -5.42 17.30 -4.20
CA ARG A 154 -4.26 17.32 -3.31
C ARG A 154 -3.31 16.16 -3.63
N TYR A 155 -2.90 16.06 -4.88
CA TYR A 155 -2.14 14.91 -5.40
C TYR A 155 -0.85 14.60 -4.63
N TYR A 156 -0.18 15.59 -4.03
CA TYR A 156 1.00 15.40 -3.18
C TYR A 156 0.71 14.65 -1.86
N LEU A 157 -0.56 14.45 -1.51
CA LEU A 157 -1.00 13.59 -0.41
C LEU A 157 -1.38 12.17 -0.84
N ASN A 158 -1.37 11.88 -2.15
CA ASN A 158 -1.79 10.60 -2.70
C ASN A 158 -0.64 9.58 -2.72
N GLY A 159 0.18 9.57 -1.68
CA GLY A 159 1.31 8.66 -1.52
C GLY A 159 1.88 8.62 -0.11
N ILE A 160 2.93 7.82 0.09
CA ILE A 160 3.74 7.80 1.32
C ILE A 160 4.98 8.63 1.09
N TYR A 161 5.20 9.64 1.92
CA TYR A 161 6.43 10.41 1.95
C TYR A 161 7.53 9.63 2.67
N LEU A 162 8.56 9.24 1.93
CA LEU A 162 9.76 8.58 2.43
C LEU A 162 10.92 9.57 2.48
N HIS A 163 11.59 9.66 3.61
CA HIS A 163 12.81 10.46 3.74
C HIS A 163 13.71 9.97 4.88
N ALA A 164 14.98 10.34 4.84
CA ALA A 164 15.89 10.17 5.97
C ALA A 164 15.75 11.35 6.96
N THR A 165 15.93 11.07 8.25
CA THR A 165 16.01 12.12 9.28
C THR A 165 16.85 11.63 10.47
N GLN A 166 17.24 12.55 11.35
CA GLN A 166 17.97 12.25 12.58
C GLN A 166 17.02 12.22 13.76
N GLN A 167 17.16 11.19 14.61
CA GLN A 167 16.55 11.10 15.92
C GLN A 167 17.63 11.06 17.01
N PRO A 168 17.31 11.37 18.27
CA PRO A 168 18.27 11.20 19.38
C PRO A 168 18.84 9.78 19.49
N SER A 169 18.09 8.77 19.03
CA SER A 169 18.50 7.37 18.99
C SER A 169 19.36 6.99 17.77
N GLY A 170 19.53 7.89 16.80
CA GLY A 170 20.27 7.66 15.56
C GLY A 170 19.51 8.06 14.30
N PRO A 171 20.11 7.87 13.11
CA PRO A 171 19.45 8.13 11.84
C PRO A 171 18.33 7.12 11.58
N VAL A 172 17.21 7.61 11.05
CA VAL A 172 16.03 6.81 10.72
C VAL A 172 15.55 7.10 9.30
N MET A 173 14.95 6.09 8.67
CA MET A 173 14.09 6.27 7.51
C MET A 173 12.65 6.43 8.02
N ARG A 174 11.95 7.45 7.55
CA ARG A 174 10.59 7.75 7.99
C ARG A 174 9.61 7.66 6.83
N GLY A 175 8.50 6.97 7.04
CA GLY A 175 7.33 6.95 6.17
C GLY A 175 6.19 7.78 6.77
N VAL A 176 5.63 8.71 5.99
CA VAL A 176 4.53 9.58 6.43
C VAL A 176 3.40 9.58 5.41
N ALA A 177 2.17 9.43 5.88
CA ALA A 177 0.97 9.60 5.06
C ALA A 177 -0.07 10.45 5.80
N THR A 178 -0.79 11.29 5.07
CA THR A 178 -1.87 12.12 5.61
C THR A 178 -2.91 12.44 4.54
N ASP A 179 -4.18 12.51 4.94
CA ASP A 179 -5.31 12.97 4.12
C ASP A 179 -5.78 14.38 4.52
N GLY A 180 -5.08 14.99 5.49
CA GLY A 180 -5.43 16.28 6.11
C GLY A 180 -6.37 16.16 7.31
N HIS A 181 -6.98 15.00 7.56
CA HIS A 181 -7.80 14.73 8.74
C HIS A 181 -7.10 13.80 9.74
N ARG A 182 -6.17 12.99 9.26
CA ARG A 182 -5.34 12.10 10.06
C ARG A 182 -3.97 11.95 9.43
N LEU A 183 -2.99 11.63 10.26
CA LEU A 183 -1.61 11.40 9.84
C LEU A 183 -1.07 10.14 10.48
N ALA A 184 -0.28 9.38 9.73
CA ALA A 184 0.51 8.28 10.23
C ALA A 184 1.98 8.53 9.93
N ARG A 185 2.84 8.38 10.94
CA ARG A 185 4.30 8.51 10.85
C ARG A 185 4.92 7.26 11.41
N VAL A 186 5.73 6.55 10.62
CA VAL A 186 6.43 5.33 11.02
C VAL A 186 7.92 5.50 10.76
N GLU A 187 8.74 5.02 11.70
CA GLU A 187 10.18 5.10 11.64
C GLU A 187 10.80 3.70 11.63
N LEU A 188 11.81 3.55 10.78
CA LEU A 188 12.70 2.39 10.73
C LEU A 188 14.14 2.89 10.93
N PRO A 189 15.05 2.09 11.52
CA PRO A 189 16.47 2.40 11.48
C PRO A 189 16.91 2.69 10.05
N LEU A 190 17.75 3.72 9.83
CA LEU A 190 18.18 4.07 8.48
C LEU A 190 19.02 2.92 7.91
N PRO A 191 18.61 2.29 6.78
CA PRO A 191 19.42 1.24 6.17
C PRO A 191 20.69 1.82 5.55
N LYS A 192 21.76 1.03 5.55
CA LYS A 192 23.02 1.42 4.90
C LYS A 192 22.78 1.69 3.42
N GLY A 193 23.31 2.80 2.91
CA GLY A 193 23.10 3.25 1.52
C GLY A 193 21.91 4.19 1.33
N ALA A 194 21.10 4.40 2.37
CA ALA A 194 20.01 5.38 2.36
C ALA A 194 20.42 6.74 2.99
N GLU A 195 21.70 6.94 3.29
CA GLU A 195 22.19 8.23 3.79
C GLU A 195 21.98 9.32 2.74
N GLY A 196 21.24 10.37 3.11
CA GLY A 196 21.02 11.52 2.24
C GLY A 196 19.99 11.30 1.13
N ILE A 197 19.15 10.25 1.22
CA ILE A 197 18.04 10.09 0.26
C ILE A 197 17.18 11.37 0.24
N PRO A 198 16.73 11.81 -0.95
CA PRO A 198 15.79 12.91 -1.03
C PRO A 198 14.47 12.52 -0.38
N GLY A 199 13.72 13.53 0.07
CA GLY A 199 12.32 13.31 0.44
C GLY A 199 11.51 13.04 -0.82
N VAL A 200 10.90 11.86 -0.91
CA VAL A 200 10.17 11.39 -2.08
C VAL A 200 8.77 10.93 -1.71
N ILE A 201 7.82 11.02 -2.64
CA ILE A 201 6.43 10.60 -2.40
C ILE A 201 6.14 9.37 -3.27
N MET A 202 6.05 8.21 -2.64
CA MET A 202 5.70 6.95 -3.29
C MET A 202 4.18 6.91 -3.58
N PRO A 203 3.74 6.86 -4.85
CA PRO A 203 2.32 6.94 -5.19
C PRO A 203 1.49 5.83 -4.56
N ARG A 204 0.23 6.14 -4.22
CA ARG A 204 -0.72 5.18 -3.63
C ARG A 204 -0.83 3.87 -4.41
N LYS A 205 -0.85 3.92 -5.74
CA LYS A 205 -0.93 2.71 -6.58
C LYS A 205 0.30 1.82 -6.36
N VAL A 206 1.50 2.39 -6.31
CA VAL A 206 2.74 1.68 -6.01
C VAL A 206 2.67 1.02 -4.64
N VAL A 207 2.22 1.76 -3.62
CA VAL A 207 2.07 1.26 -2.26
C VAL A 207 1.15 0.03 -2.22
N LEU A 208 0.00 0.10 -2.91
CA LEU A 208 -0.98 -0.98 -2.94
C LEU A 208 -0.48 -2.21 -3.70
N GLU A 209 0.20 -2.03 -4.83
CA GLU A 209 0.77 -3.14 -5.59
C GLU A 209 1.93 -3.79 -4.85
N LEU A 210 2.87 -2.99 -4.36
CA LEU A 210 3.97 -3.47 -3.54
C LEU A 210 3.48 -4.27 -2.33
N ARG A 211 2.44 -3.80 -1.63
CA ARG A 211 1.90 -4.50 -0.47
C ARG A 211 1.38 -5.90 -0.79
N LYS A 212 0.76 -6.11 -1.95
CA LYS A 212 0.29 -7.43 -2.40
C LYS A 212 1.47 -8.35 -2.69
N LEU A 213 2.49 -7.84 -3.39
CA LEU A 213 3.66 -8.64 -3.78
C LEU A 213 4.52 -9.05 -2.57
N LEU A 214 4.56 -8.22 -1.52
CA LEU A 214 5.28 -8.52 -0.29
C LEU A 214 4.65 -9.65 0.55
N ASP A 215 3.39 -10.06 0.30
CA ASP A 215 2.79 -11.20 1.01
C ASP A 215 3.44 -12.54 0.62
N GLU A 216 4.15 -12.58 -0.51
CA GLU A 216 4.77 -13.78 -1.05
C GLU A 216 6.30 -13.77 -0.94
N SER A 217 6.86 -12.80 -0.21
CA SER A 217 8.30 -12.62 -0.05
C SER A 217 8.69 -12.49 1.42
N ASP A 218 9.51 -13.41 1.90
CA ASP A 218 10.12 -13.34 3.24
C ASP A 218 11.56 -12.80 3.23
N GLY A 219 12.03 -12.34 2.06
CA GLY A 219 13.42 -12.02 1.81
C GLY A 219 13.80 -10.54 1.99
N ALA A 220 14.91 -10.18 1.37
CA ALA A 220 15.38 -8.82 1.25
C ALA A 220 14.77 -8.14 0.01
N VAL A 221 14.42 -6.86 0.16
CA VAL A 221 13.97 -5.98 -0.91
C VAL A 221 15.09 -4.98 -1.19
N THR A 222 15.64 -5.04 -2.39
CA THR A 222 16.61 -4.05 -2.87
C THR A 222 15.87 -2.85 -3.41
N ILE A 223 16.18 -1.66 -2.90
CA ILE A 223 15.54 -0.41 -3.26
C ILE A 223 16.57 0.46 -3.97
N GLY A 224 16.31 0.75 -5.24
CA GLY A 224 17.01 1.78 -5.99
C GLY A 224 16.15 3.04 -6.06
N LEU A 225 16.72 4.21 -5.79
CA LEU A 225 15.99 5.46 -5.64
C LEU A 225 16.72 6.63 -6.30
N SER A 226 15.93 7.48 -6.98
CA SER A 226 16.28 8.85 -7.38
C SER A 226 15.24 9.84 -6.83
N ASP A 227 15.33 11.11 -7.22
CA ASP A 227 14.31 12.12 -6.92
C ASP A 227 12.99 11.91 -7.69
N THR A 228 13.03 11.15 -8.78
CA THR A 228 11.94 11.02 -9.75
C THR A 228 11.44 9.60 -9.93
N ARG A 229 12.22 8.58 -9.54
CA ARG A 229 11.83 7.17 -9.62
C ARG A 229 12.25 6.35 -8.42
N ILE A 230 11.51 5.26 -8.21
CA ILE A 230 11.84 4.19 -7.27
C ILE A 230 11.79 2.84 -8.00
N ARG A 231 12.73 1.95 -7.68
CA ARG A 231 12.75 0.56 -8.12
C ARG A 231 12.87 -0.35 -6.90
N LEU A 232 12.00 -1.34 -6.80
CA LEU A 232 12.02 -2.35 -5.76
C LEU A 232 12.21 -3.72 -6.40
N ALA A 233 13.25 -4.44 -6.02
CA ALA A 233 13.57 -5.77 -6.53
C ALA A 233 13.65 -6.79 -5.39
N PHE A 234 12.90 -7.88 -5.52
CA PHE A 234 12.86 -8.99 -4.56
C PHE A 234 12.46 -10.28 -5.26
N GLY A 235 13.17 -11.37 -4.96
CA GLY A 235 12.97 -12.65 -5.67
C GLY A 235 13.17 -12.47 -7.18
N ALA A 236 12.15 -12.86 -7.96
CA ALA A 236 12.14 -12.72 -9.42
C ALA A 236 11.33 -11.50 -9.90
N ILE A 237 10.90 -10.64 -8.98
CA ILE A 237 10.02 -9.50 -9.24
C ILE A 237 10.84 -8.21 -9.17
N THR A 238 10.63 -7.34 -10.16
CA THR A 238 11.08 -5.95 -10.16
C THR A 238 9.89 -5.06 -10.40
N LEU A 239 9.63 -4.15 -9.46
CA LEU A 239 8.64 -3.10 -9.58
C LEU A 239 9.38 -1.78 -9.77
N SER A 240 9.10 -1.01 -10.83
CA SER A 240 9.61 0.36 -10.95
C SER A 240 8.47 1.35 -11.10
N SER A 241 8.64 2.56 -10.58
CA SER A 241 7.61 3.59 -10.70
C SER A 241 8.18 5.00 -10.65
N LYS A 242 7.47 5.94 -11.29
CA LYS A 242 7.64 7.37 -11.06
C LYS A 242 7.21 7.74 -9.65
N LEU A 243 7.86 8.74 -9.09
CA LEU A 243 7.48 9.38 -7.84
C LEU A 243 6.51 10.54 -8.13
N ILE A 244 5.73 10.94 -7.12
CA ILE A 244 4.88 12.12 -7.26
C ILE A 244 5.77 13.37 -7.24
N ASP A 245 5.75 14.13 -8.33
CA ASP A 245 6.42 15.44 -8.43
C ASP A 245 5.64 16.49 -7.64
N GLY A 246 5.98 16.64 -6.36
CA GLY A 246 5.35 17.58 -5.47
C GLY A 246 6.09 17.70 -4.13
N THR A 247 5.90 18.82 -3.45
CA THR A 247 6.46 19.03 -2.11
C THR A 247 5.48 18.52 -1.06
N PHE A 248 5.89 17.52 -0.29
CA PHE A 248 5.08 17.07 0.85
C PHE A 248 5.02 18.17 1.92
N PRO A 249 3.87 18.41 2.57
CA PRO A 249 3.75 19.45 3.58
C PRO A 249 4.72 19.25 4.76
N ASP A 250 5.06 20.36 5.42
CA ASP A 250 5.80 20.33 6.69
C ASP A 250 4.91 19.74 7.81
N TYR A 251 4.90 18.41 7.86
CA TYR A 251 4.01 17.64 8.71
C TYR A 251 4.44 17.65 10.18
N GLU A 252 5.69 17.99 10.50
CA GLU A 252 6.14 18.04 11.89
C GLU A 252 5.37 19.10 12.67
N ARG A 253 4.93 20.18 11.99
CA ARG A 253 4.10 21.24 12.57
C ARG A 253 2.70 20.79 12.99
N VAL A 254 2.19 19.69 12.43
CA VAL A 254 0.87 19.16 12.80
C VAL A 254 0.94 18.09 13.89
N ILE A 255 2.13 17.61 14.25
CA ILE A 255 2.31 16.65 15.35
C ILE A 255 2.50 17.46 16.64
N PRO A 256 1.50 17.49 17.54
CA PRO A 256 1.59 18.31 18.74
C PRO A 256 2.58 17.71 19.75
N THR A 257 3.43 18.56 20.32
CA THR A 257 4.41 18.19 21.35
C THR A 257 4.02 18.66 22.76
N GLY A 258 3.02 19.55 22.86
CA GLY A 258 2.58 20.17 24.11
C GLY A 258 1.30 19.57 24.71
N ASN A 259 0.82 18.43 24.19
CA ASN A 259 -0.37 17.77 24.73
C ASN A 259 -0.08 17.22 26.14
N ASP A 260 -0.98 17.52 27.08
CA ASP A 260 -0.76 17.31 28.52
C ASP A 260 -1.73 16.29 29.16
N LYS A 261 -2.78 15.88 28.44
CA LYS A 261 -3.79 14.92 28.90
C LYS A 261 -3.53 13.54 28.32
N VAL A 262 -3.14 12.60 29.17
CA VAL A 262 -2.82 11.23 28.76
C VAL A 262 -3.94 10.29 29.19
N MET A 263 -4.54 9.61 28.22
CA MET A 263 -5.49 8.50 28.42
C MET A 263 -4.85 7.21 27.93
N GLU A 264 -4.88 6.16 28.76
CA GLU A 264 -4.45 4.81 28.40
C GLU A 264 -5.59 3.81 28.59
N LEU A 265 -5.76 2.91 27.62
CA LEU A 265 -6.83 1.93 27.63
C LEU A 265 -6.50 0.70 26.80
N ASN A 266 -7.24 -0.39 27.04
CA ASN A 266 -7.14 -1.59 26.23
C ASN A 266 -7.64 -1.30 24.80
N ARG A 267 -6.75 -1.47 23.83
CA ARG A 267 -6.99 -1.19 22.42
C ARG A 267 -8.16 -1.97 21.85
N ASN A 268 -8.25 -3.27 22.13
CA ASN A 268 -9.30 -4.14 21.57
C ASN A 268 -10.66 -3.79 22.14
N SER A 269 -10.78 -3.68 23.46
CA SER A 269 -12.04 -3.30 24.13
C SER A 269 -12.53 -1.94 23.64
N PHE A 270 -11.61 -0.98 23.45
CA PHE A 270 -11.97 0.33 22.93
C PHE A 270 -12.42 0.29 21.47
N ALA A 271 -11.70 -0.42 20.60
CA ALA A 271 -12.07 -0.56 19.20
C ALA A 271 -13.45 -1.20 19.04
N GLU A 272 -13.73 -2.25 19.80
CA GLU A 272 -15.05 -2.92 19.77
C GLU A 272 -16.17 -2.00 20.25
N ALA A 273 -15.95 -1.20 21.30
CA ALA A 273 -16.94 -0.25 21.79
C ALA A 273 -17.18 0.89 20.81
N VAL A 274 -16.12 1.43 20.18
CA VAL A 274 -16.24 2.43 19.11
C VAL A 274 -17.04 1.86 17.93
N ASP A 275 -16.79 0.61 17.53
CA ASP A 275 -17.51 -0.06 16.43
C ASP A 275 -19.01 -0.25 16.76
N ARG A 276 -19.32 -0.73 17.98
CA ARG A 276 -20.70 -0.84 18.47
C ARG A 276 -21.43 0.49 18.48
N VAL A 277 -20.86 1.52 19.10
CA VAL A 277 -21.49 2.85 19.21
C VAL A 277 -21.62 3.50 17.83
N ALA A 278 -20.64 3.34 16.94
CA ALA A 278 -20.69 3.89 15.58
C ALA A 278 -21.76 3.24 14.68
N THR A 279 -22.28 2.06 15.04
CA THR A 279 -23.32 1.35 14.26
C THR A 279 -24.60 2.18 14.06
N ILE A 280 -24.92 3.06 15.01
CA ILE A 280 -26.09 3.94 14.92
C ILE A 280 -25.83 5.18 14.05
N SER A 281 -24.55 5.51 13.79
CA SER A 281 -24.14 6.70 13.06
C SER A 281 -24.31 6.51 11.55
N THR A 282 -24.77 7.55 10.85
CA THR A 282 -24.87 7.51 9.39
C THR A 282 -23.50 7.68 8.75
N GLU A 283 -23.35 7.19 7.51
CA GLU A 283 -22.08 7.33 6.77
C GLU A 283 -21.60 8.78 6.61
N LYS A 284 -22.51 9.76 6.66
CA LYS A 284 -22.19 11.19 6.56
C LYS A 284 -21.59 11.77 7.83
N SER A 285 -22.02 11.31 9.01
CA SER A 285 -21.56 11.85 10.29
C SER A 285 -20.33 11.10 10.77
N ARG A 286 -20.46 9.77 10.95
CA ARG A 286 -19.47 8.89 11.60
C ARG A 286 -18.85 9.49 12.86
N ALA A 287 -19.53 10.42 13.53
CA ALA A 287 -18.97 11.14 14.66
C ALA A 287 -19.20 10.33 15.95
N VAL A 288 -18.14 10.14 16.73
CA VAL A 288 -18.18 9.56 18.06
C VAL A 288 -17.62 10.59 19.04
N LYS A 289 -18.43 10.93 20.05
CA LYS A 289 -18.03 11.77 21.18
C LYS A 289 -17.42 10.88 22.26
N ILE A 290 -16.28 11.34 22.79
CA ILE A 290 -15.51 10.76 23.88
C ILE A 290 -15.62 11.76 25.03
N ALA A 291 -16.32 11.40 26.09
CA ALA A 291 -16.39 12.20 27.33
C ALA A 291 -15.53 11.53 28.40
N LEU A 292 -14.46 12.22 28.82
CA LEU A 292 -13.54 11.76 29.85
C LEU A 292 -13.85 12.43 31.17
N GLY A 293 -13.92 11.64 32.24
CA GLY A 293 -14.20 12.13 33.58
C GLY A 293 -13.59 11.25 34.67
N THR A 294 -14.00 11.50 35.92
CA THR A 294 -13.52 10.73 37.09
C THR A 294 -13.98 9.27 37.09
N ASN A 295 -15.06 8.96 36.37
CA ASN A 295 -15.67 7.64 36.33
C ASN A 295 -15.23 6.83 35.10
N GLY A 296 -14.21 7.29 34.38
CA GLY A 296 -13.72 6.65 33.16
C GLY A 296 -14.14 7.40 31.90
N LEU A 297 -14.47 6.63 30.86
CA LEU A 297 -14.76 7.11 29.51
C LEU A 297 -16.20 6.77 29.12
N THR A 298 -16.94 7.75 28.62
CA THR A 298 -18.24 7.54 27.98
C THR A 298 -18.13 7.83 26.47
N LEU A 299 -18.49 6.85 25.66
CA LEU A 299 -18.66 6.97 24.23
C LEU A 299 -20.11 7.33 23.91
N THR A 300 -20.33 8.25 22.97
CA THR A 300 -21.66 8.58 22.48
C THR A 300 -21.67 8.79 20.97
N ALA A 301 -22.65 8.23 20.28
CA ALA A 301 -22.95 8.55 18.89
C ALA A 301 -24.43 8.87 18.75
N ASN A 302 -24.74 9.89 17.95
CA ASN A 302 -26.10 10.35 17.70
C ASN A 302 -26.42 10.32 16.21
N SER A 303 -27.64 9.89 15.89
CA SER A 303 -28.20 9.87 14.55
C SER A 303 -29.64 10.38 14.59
N PRO A 304 -30.01 11.37 13.76
CA PRO A 304 -31.38 11.87 13.69
C PRO A 304 -32.42 10.79 13.38
N GLU A 305 -32.02 9.75 12.66
CA GLU A 305 -32.93 8.69 12.17
C GLU A 305 -32.88 7.43 13.04
N ALA A 306 -31.70 7.08 13.56
CA ALA A 306 -31.48 5.82 14.26
C ALA A 306 -31.43 5.96 15.80
N GLY A 307 -31.41 7.18 16.33
CA GLY A 307 -31.36 7.44 17.78
C GLY A 307 -29.94 7.67 18.31
N SER A 308 -29.69 7.29 19.55
CA SER A 308 -28.40 7.48 20.24
C SER A 308 -27.86 6.17 20.79
N ALA A 309 -26.55 5.98 20.72
CA ALA A 309 -25.83 4.89 21.35
C ALA A 309 -24.88 5.47 22.41
N LEU A 310 -24.78 4.78 23.55
CA LEU A 310 -23.90 5.13 24.66
C LEU A 310 -23.23 3.86 25.19
N GLU A 311 -21.93 3.95 25.43
CA GLU A 311 -21.17 2.87 26.05
C GLU A 311 -20.10 3.45 26.98
N GLU A 312 -19.88 2.80 28.13
CA GLU A 312 -18.90 3.25 29.13
C GLU A 312 -17.74 2.25 29.20
N LEU A 313 -16.52 2.78 29.33
CA LEU A 313 -15.30 1.99 29.49
C LEU A 313 -14.45 2.50 30.65
N GLU A 314 -13.80 1.56 31.33
CA GLU A 314 -12.71 1.88 32.25
C GLU A 314 -11.46 2.30 31.47
N VAL A 315 -10.85 3.41 31.88
CA VAL A 315 -9.62 3.94 31.29
C VAL A 315 -8.71 4.48 32.38
N SER A 316 -7.41 4.48 32.14
CA SER A 316 -6.44 5.19 32.98
C SER A 316 -6.34 6.63 32.51
N TYR A 317 -6.96 7.55 33.26
CA TYR A 317 -6.97 8.99 33.00
C TYR A 317 -7.03 9.77 34.30
N THR A 318 -6.11 10.73 34.51
CA THR A 318 -6.00 11.48 35.77
C THR A 318 -6.08 13.00 35.60
N SER A 319 -6.38 13.47 34.39
CA SER A 319 -6.45 14.90 34.09
C SER A 319 -7.88 15.45 34.23
N ASN A 320 -8.07 16.75 33.98
CA ASN A 320 -9.38 17.38 34.08
C ASN A 320 -10.40 16.75 33.10
N PRO A 321 -11.68 16.60 33.49
CA PRO A 321 -12.72 16.14 32.59
C PRO A 321 -12.87 17.01 31.35
N PHE A 322 -13.09 16.40 30.18
CA PHE A 322 -13.40 17.11 28.93
C PHE A 322 -14.09 16.19 27.93
N GLU A 323 -14.62 16.78 26.86
CA GLU A 323 -15.24 16.05 25.75
C GLU A 323 -14.51 16.37 24.44
N ILE A 324 -14.37 15.36 23.58
CA ILE A 324 -13.77 15.48 22.25
C ILE A 324 -14.47 14.57 21.26
N GLY A 325 -14.60 15.01 20.01
CA GLY A 325 -15.25 14.26 18.95
C GLY A 325 -14.26 13.78 17.90
N PHE A 326 -14.47 12.57 17.38
CA PHE A 326 -13.68 12.04 16.26
C PHE A 326 -14.55 11.35 15.22
N ASN A 327 -14.00 11.21 14.02
CA ASN A 327 -14.53 10.27 13.05
C ASN A 327 -14.22 8.84 13.51
N SER A 328 -15.25 8.03 13.73
CA SER A 328 -15.13 6.65 14.22
C SER A 328 -14.30 5.77 13.29
N ARG A 329 -14.45 5.93 11.96
CA ARG A 329 -13.66 5.16 10.99
C ARG A 329 -12.18 5.49 11.10
N TYR A 330 -11.83 6.76 11.27
CA TYR A 330 -10.43 7.16 11.42
C TYR A 330 -9.83 6.63 12.72
N LEU A 331 -10.60 6.67 13.80
CA LEU A 331 -10.22 6.11 15.09
C LEU A 331 -9.99 4.60 14.98
N LEU A 332 -10.92 3.86 14.38
CA LEU A 332 -10.80 2.41 14.17
C LEU A 332 -9.62 2.04 13.27
N ASP A 333 -9.37 2.81 12.21
CA ASP A 333 -8.22 2.57 11.32
C ASP A 333 -6.89 2.73 12.08
N ILE A 334 -6.77 3.73 12.95
CA ILE A 334 -5.59 3.93 13.82
C ILE A 334 -5.46 2.78 14.85
N LEU A 335 -6.55 2.41 15.51
CA LEU A 335 -6.56 1.33 16.52
C LEU A 335 -6.18 -0.03 15.94
N LYS A 336 -6.40 -0.27 14.64
CA LYS A 336 -5.92 -1.49 13.95
C LYS A 336 -4.40 -1.53 13.80
N GLN A 337 -3.71 -0.38 13.85
CA GLN A 337 -2.26 -0.29 13.63
C GLN A 337 -1.44 -0.27 14.93
N VAL A 338 -2.08 -0.02 16.07
CA VAL A 338 -1.45 -0.21 17.39
C VAL A 338 -1.30 -1.71 17.63
N GLN A 339 -0.09 -2.19 17.92
CA GLN A 339 0.20 -3.62 17.97
C GLN A 339 0.02 -4.20 19.37
N GLY A 340 0.45 -3.46 20.39
CA GLY A 340 0.29 -3.79 21.80
C GLY A 340 -1.15 -3.70 22.29
N ASP A 341 -1.35 -4.16 23.52
CA ASP A 341 -2.68 -4.18 24.16
C ASP A 341 -3.13 -2.80 24.63
N VAL A 342 -2.20 -1.87 24.87
CA VAL A 342 -2.48 -0.55 25.43
C VAL A 342 -2.25 0.53 24.38
N ALA A 343 -3.33 1.18 23.99
CA ALA A 343 -3.26 2.42 23.20
C ALA A 343 -3.12 3.61 24.15
N GLN A 344 -2.22 4.53 23.82
CA GLN A 344 -2.03 5.78 24.55
C GLN A 344 -2.50 6.95 23.68
N PHE A 345 -3.43 7.74 24.21
CA PHE A 345 -3.95 8.97 23.61
C PHE A 345 -3.41 10.16 24.38
N ILE A 346 -2.76 11.09 23.69
CA ILE A 346 -2.17 12.30 24.25
C ILE A 346 -2.90 13.49 23.64
N MET A 347 -3.61 14.24 24.47
CA MET A 347 -4.61 15.25 24.09
C MET A 347 -4.30 16.59 24.76
N ALA A 348 -4.83 17.69 24.20
CA ALA A 348 -4.72 19.03 24.80
C ALA A 348 -6.11 19.60 25.10
N ASP A 349 -6.82 20.10 24.09
CA ASP A 349 -8.20 20.56 24.19
C ASP A 349 -9.06 19.92 23.08
N ALA A 350 -10.37 20.20 23.09
CA ALA A 350 -11.34 19.61 22.18
C ALA A 350 -11.16 20.00 20.70
N ALA A 351 -10.35 21.02 20.39
CA ALA A 351 -10.09 21.51 19.04
C ALA A 351 -8.70 21.15 18.52
N SER A 352 -7.79 20.75 19.42
CA SER A 352 -6.40 20.45 19.10
C SER A 352 -6.21 19.02 18.60
N PRO A 353 -5.20 18.77 17.72
CA PRO A 353 -4.88 17.43 17.27
C PRO A 353 -4.55 16.47 18.43
N THR A 354 -4.97 15.22 18.30
CA THR A 354 -4.69 14.17 19.28
C THR A 354 -3.62 13.24 18.73
N VAL A 355 -2.63 12.92 19.58
CA VAL A 355 -1.61 11.92 19.27
C VAL A 355 -2.07 10.58 19.82
N VAL A 356 -2.02 9.55 18.97
CA VAL A 356 -2.28 8.15 19.33
C VAL A 356 -1.03 7.35 19.04
N ARG A 357 -0.62 6.50 19.98
CA ARG A 357 0.51 5.59 19.80
C ARG A 357 0.34 4.33 20.61
N ASP A 358 1.17 3.35 20.29
CA ASP A 358 1.39 2.21 21.16
C ASP A 358 2.17 2.65 22.39
N ARG A 359 1.77 2.20 23.59
CA ARG A 359 2.49 2.53 24.82
C ARG A 359 3.89 1.92 24.83
N ALA A 360 4.06 0.74 24.24
CA ALA A 360 5.32 0.00 24.24
C ALA A 360 6.20 0.31 23.01
N ASP A 361 5.62 0.80 21.92
CA ASP A 361 6.32 1.08 20.66
C ASP A 361 6.16 2.55 20.22
N GLY A 362 7.28 3.28 20.29
CA GLY A 362 7.36 4.68 19.84
C GLY A 362 7.67 4.84 18.34
N SER A 363 7.90 3.74 17.61
CA SER A 363 8.30 3.80 16.20
C SER A 363 7.19 4.29 15.28
N ALA A 364 5.92 4.19 15.70
CA ALA A 364 4.82 4.88 15.02
C ALA A 364 4.07 5.86 15.91
N ILE A 365 3.64 6.95 15.26
CA ILE A 365 2.79 7.97 15.83
C ILE A 365 1.66 8.23 14.84
N TYR A 366 0.45 8.32 15.37
CA TYR A 366 -0.74 8.68 14.63
C TYR A 366 -1.28 10.01 15.16
N VAL A 367 -1.73 10.88 14.26
CA VAL A 367 -2.40 12.13 14.62
C VAL A 367 -3.82 12.07 14.11
N LEU A 368 -4.77 12.48 14.94
CA LEU A 368 -6.18 12.53 14.61
C LEU A 368 -6.72 13.94 14.87
N MET A 369 -7.33 14.54 13.85
CA MET A 369 -7.98 15.84 13.98
C MET A 369 -9.38 15.67 14.62
N PRO A 370 -9.72 16.47 15.63
CA PRO A 370 -11.04 16.40 16.24
C PRO A 370 -12.12 16.97 15.33
N MET A 371 -13.35 16.55 15.61
CA MET A 371 -14.57 17.05 14.99
C MET A 371 -15.47 17.67 16.06
N ARG A 372 -16.26 18.68 15.67
CA ARG A 372 -17.31 19.20 16.54
C ARG A 372 -18.42 18.14 16.68
N VAL A 373 -18.83 17.87 17.91
CA VAL A 373 -19.81 16.85 18.31
C VAL A 373 -20.85 17.39 19.26
#